data_AF-A0A952EUI3-F1
#
_entry.id   AF-A0A952EUI3-F1
#
_cell.length_a   1.000
_cell.length_b   1.000
_cell.length_c   1.000
_cell.angle_alpha   90.00
_cell.angle_beta   90.00
_cell.angle_gamma   90.00
#
_symmetry.space_group_name_H-M   'P 1'
#
loop_
_entity.id
_entity.type
_entity.pdbx_description
1 polymer ?
#
loop_
_entity_poly.entity_id
_entity_poly.type
_entity_poly.pdbx_seq_one_letter_code
_entity_poly.pdbx_strand_id
1 'polypeptide(L)'
;MTQDLSKEPVNAVVEADLDTMTATKETLEDYTLRFAPRSYRKWSTRVVGISALGGIAYLADFAIGANIGISYGTTNALFGILIFAVVIFLTGFPVAYYSARYNIDLDLVTRGSGFGYYGSVVTNVIFATFTFIFFALEGSIMAQGLQLGLGVPLWAGYAVST
;
A
#
# COMPACT_ATOMS: atom_id res chain seq x y z
N MET A 1 4.86 -29.76 -56.83
CA MET A 1 5.29 -29.75 -55.42
C MET A 1 5.99 -28.41 -55.17
N THR A 2 5.23 -27.34 -55.02
CA THR A 2 5.77 -26.02 -54.67
C THR A 2 5.45 -25.80 -53.19
N GLN A 3 6.44 -26.06 -52.35
CA GLN A 3 6.37 -25.82 -50.90
C GLN A 3 6.07 -24.34 -50.65
N ASP A 4 4.99 -24.08 -49.93
CA ASP A 4 4.75 -22.83 -49.19
C ASP A 4 5.85 -22.69 -48.13
N LEU A 5 6.85 -21.86 -48.41
CA LEU A 5 8.06 -21.73 -47.56
C LEU A 5 8.47 -20.25 -47.37
N SER A 6 7.51 -19.33 -47.22
CA SER A 6 7.88 -17.90 -47.07
C SER A 6 7.04 -17.03 -46.12
N LYS A 7 6.13 -17.60 -45.31
CA LYS A 7 5.26 -16.78 -44.42
C LYS A 7 5.62 -16.76 -42.93
N GLU A 8 6.76 -17.32 -42.51
CA GLU A 8 7.07 -17.43 -41.07
C GLU A 8 8.17 -16.50 -40.48
N PRO A 9 9.05 -15.80 -41.21
CA PRO A 9 10.06 -14.97 -40.54
C PRO A 9 9.60 -13.53 -40.22
N VAL A 10 8.62 -12.98 -40.95
CA VAL A 10 8.23 -11.57 -40.81
C VAL A 10 7.29 -11.35 -39.62
N ASN A 11 6.31 -12.24 -39.41
CA ASN A 11 5.38 -12.12 -38.29
C ASN A 11 6.06 -12.34 -36.94
N ALA A 12 7.01 -13.28 -36.85
CA ALA A 12 7.75 -13.53 -35.61
C ALA A 12 8.65 -12.34 -35.20
N VAL A 13 9.22 -11.61 -36.18
CA VAL A 13 10.03 -10.41 -35.92
C VAL A 13 9.14 -9.23 -35.51
N VAL A 14 7.95 -9.09 -36.11
CA VAL A 14 6.98 -8.05 -35.73
C VAL A 14 6.37 -8.31 -34.35
N GLU A 15 6.04 -9.56 -34.01
CA GLU A 15 5.60 -9.94 -32.67
C GLU A 15 6.72 -9.72 -31.64
N ALA A 16 7.96 -10.11 -31.95
CA ALA A 16 9.09 -9.87 -31.05
C ALA A 16 9.39 -8.37 -30.85
N ASP A 17 9.26 -7.54 -31.88
CA ASP A 17 9.43 -6.08 -31.78
C ASP A 17 8.28 -5.44 -30.98
N LEU A 18 7.03 -5.91 -31.18
CA LEU A 18 5.88 -5.50 -30.38
C LEU A 18 6.00 -5.92 -28.91
N ASP A 19 6.47 -7.14 -28.63
CA ASP A 19 6.74 -7.61 -27.27
C ASP A 19 7.88 -6.83 -26.62
N THR A 20 8.93 -6.50 -27.38
CA THR A 20 10.05 -5.68 -26.88
C THR A 20 9.59 -4.25 -26.60
N MET A 21 8.75 -3.67 -27.45
CA MET A 21 8.13 -2.36 -27.23
C MET A 21 7.13 -2.34 -26.08
N THR A 22 6.36 -3.42 -25.91
CA THR A 22 5.37 -3.57 -24.82
C THR A 22 6.09 -3.79 -23.50
N ALA A 23 7.10 -4.66 -23.45
CA ALA A 23 7.96 -4.84 -22.28
C ALA A 23 8.73 -3.55 -21.93
N THR A 24 9.19 -2.79 -22.93
CA THR A 24 9.85 -1.49 -22.70
C THR A 24 8.86 -0.44 -22.17
N LYS A 25 7.60 -0.47 -22.61
CA LYS A 25 6.51 0.37 -22.06
C LYS A 25 6.13 -0.04 -20.65
N GLU A 26 5.96 -1.33 -20.34
CA GLU A 26 5.74 -1.82 -18.98
C GLU A 26 6.90 -1.45 -18.04
N THR A 27 8.14 -1.55 -18.52
CA THR A 27 9.35 -1.13 -17.78
C THR A 27 9.42 0.40 -17.59
N LEU A 28 8.72 1.19 -18.40
CA LEU A 28 8.56 2.64 -18.21
C LEU A 28 7.40 3.01 -17.28
N GLU A 29 6.42 2.13 -17.11
CA GLU A 29 5.25 2.32 -16.24
C GLU A 29 5.47 1.88 -14.79
N ASP A 30 6.58 1.18 -14.52
CA ASP A 30 6.96 0.75 -13.17
C ASP A 30 7.49 1.90 -12.30
N TYR A 31 6.57 2.74 -11.81
CA TYR A 31 6.86 3.89 -10.96
C TYR A 31 7.06 3.54 -9.48
N THR A 32 6.77 2.30 -9.06
CA THR A 32 7.03 1.84 -7.68
C THR A 32 8.53 1.72 -7.39
N LEU A 33 9.37 1.58 -8.43
CA LEU A 33 10.83 1.48 -8.33
C LEU A 33 11.59 2.66 -8.96
N ARG A 34 10.88 3.70 -9.44
CA ARG A 34 11.47 4.87 -10.15
C ARG A 34 10.85 6.18 -9.67
N PHE A 35 11.51 7.30 -9.96
CA PHE A 35 10.96 8.63 -9.66
C PHE A 35 9.64 8.86 -10.41
N ALA A 36 8.61 9.33 -9.70
CA ALA A 36 7.34 9.69 -10.33
C ALA A 36 7.50 10.99 -11.14
N PRO A 37 7.30 10.98 -12.48
CA PRO A 37 7.45 12.17 -13.32
C PRO A 37 6.33 13.17 -13.03
N ARG A 38 6.69 14.46 -12.98
CA ARG A 38 5.76 15.56 -12.64
C ARG A 38 4.55 15.65 -13.57
N SER A 39 4.67 15.17 -14.81
CA SER A 39 3.58 15.14 -15.81
C SER A 39 2.44 14.17 -15.45
N TYR A 40 2.67 13.21 -14.56
CA TYR A 40 1.68 12.19 -14.19
C TYR A 40 0.83 12.55 -12.96
N ARG A 41 1.00 13.76 -12.40
CA ARG A 41 0.24 14.23 -11.23
C ARG A 41 -1.16 14.73 -11.64
N LYS A 42 -2.07 13.78 -11.87
CA LYS A 42 -3.44 14.05 -12.35
C LYS A 42 -4.42 14.40 -11.22
N TRP A 43 -4.14 14.01 -9.98
CA TRP A 43 -5.04 14.15 -8.85
C TRP A 43 -4.72 15.41 -8.02
N SER A 44 -5.78 16.13 -7.61
CA SER A 44 -5.62 17.30 -6.73
C SER A 44 -5.13 16.88 -5.34
N THR A 45 -4.39 17.78 -4.66
CA THR A 45 -3.89 17.55 -3.29
C THR A 45 -5.01 17.15 -2.32
N ARG A 46 -6.22 17.67 -2.53
CA ARG A 46 -7.38 17.39 -1.69
C ARG A 46 -7.86 15.94 -1.85
N VAL A 47 -7.89 15.42 -3.08
CA VAL A 47 -8.26 14.02 -3.33
C VAL A 47 -7.22 13.08 -2.75
N VAL A 48 -5.93 13.36 -2.98
CA VAL A 48 -4.83 12.56 -2.40
C VAL A 48 -4.91 12.53 -0.88
N GLY A 49 -5.16 13.68 -0.25
CA GLY A 49 -5.31 13.77 1.21
C GLY A 49 -6.50 12.98 1.75
N ILE A 50 -7.67 13.08 1.11
CA ILE A 50 -8.86 12.33 1.53
C ILE A 50 -8.65 10.83 1.33
N SER A 51 -8.06 10.39 0.21
CA SER A 51 -7.74 8.98 -0.02
C SER A 51 -6.75 8.43 1.00
N ALA A 52 -5.73 9.22 1.37
CA ALA A 52 -4.78 8.83 2.42
C ALA A 52 -5.47 8.70 3.80
N LEU A 53 -6.34 9.66 4.16
CA LEU A 53 -7.11 9.57 5.41
C LEU A 53 -8.08 8.40 5.43
N GLY A 54 -8.75 8.12 4.31
CA GLY A 54 -9.63 6.96 4.17
C GLY A 54 -8.86 5.64 4.27
N GLY A 55 -7.64 5.59 3.71
CA GLY A 55 -6.77 4.42 3.80
C GLY A 55 -6.29 4.11 5.22
N ILE A 56 -6.24 5.08 6.14
CA ILE A 56 -5.78 4.88 7.52
C ILE A 56 -6.97 4.57 8.47
N ALA A 57 -8.20 4.54 7.97
CA ALA A 57 -9.38 4.26 8.80
C ALA A 57 -9.63 2.75 8.94
N TYR A 58 -9.21 2.17 10.07
CA TYR A 58 -9.35 0.74 10.38
C TYR A 58 -10.17 0.51 11.67
N LEU A 59 -11.04 -0.51 11.71
CA LEU A 59 -11.80 -0.92 12.90
C LEU A 59 -10.88 -1.39 14.03
N ALA A 60 -9.73 -1.98 13.70
CA ALA A 60 -8.73 -2.43 14.66
C ALA A 60 -8.23 -1.28 15.55
N ASP A 61 -8.03 -0.08 14.99
CA ASP A 61 -7.56 1.09 15.75
C ASP A 61 -8.60 1.54 16.78
N PHE A 62 -9.89 1.47 16.45
CA PHE A 62 -10.97 1.75 17.39
C PHE A 62 -10.99 0.73 18.54
N ALA A 63 -10.81 -0.56 18.24
CA ALA A 63 -10.77 -1.60 19.26
C ALA A 63 -9.57 -1.45 20.20
N ILE A 64 -8.39 -1.16 19.65
CA ILE A 64 -7.16 -0.90 20.43
C ILE A 64 -7.32 0.35 21.28
N GLY A 65 -7.82 1.45 20.71
CA GLY A 65 -8.05 2.71 21.43
C GLY A 65 -9.04 2.54 22.59
N ALA A 66 -10.14 1.81 22.36
CA ALA A 66 -11.11 1.49 23.40
C ALA A 66 -10.48 0.65 24.53
N ASN A 67 -9.67 -0.35 24.19
CA ASN A 67 -9.01 -1.22 25.16
C ASN A 67 -8.04 -0.45 26.07
N ILE A 68 -7.25 0.48 25.49
CA ILE A 68 -6.36 1.36 26.26
C ILE A 68 -7.16 2.24 27.22
N GLY A 69 -8.29 2.79 26.78
CA GLY A 69 -9.20 3.59 27.61
C GLY A 69 -9.76 2.81 28.80
N ILE A 70 -10.15 1.55 28.59
CA ILE A 70 -10.67 0.67 29.66
C ILE A 70 -9.56 0.29 30.66
N SER A 71 -8.36 -0.01 30.16
CA SER A 71 -7.27 -0.53 30.98
C SER A 71 -6.58 0.53 31.83
N TYR A 72 -6.41 1.74 31.31
CA TYR A 72 -5.60 2.81 31.94
C TYR A 72 -6.41 4.05 32.33
N GLY A 73 -7.72 4.05 32.03
CA GLY A 73 -8.60 5.19 32.22
C GLY A 73 -8.51 6.20 31.07
N THR A 74 -9.64 6.86 30.78
CA THR A 74 -9.79 7.76 29.63
C THR A 74 -8.77 8.90 29.61
N THR A 75 -8.53 9.56 30.74
CA THR A 75 -7.62 10.71 30.80
C THR A 75 -6.19 10.32 30.46
N ASN A 76 -5.67 9.23 31.04
CA ASN A 76 -4.31 8.75 30.77
C ASN A 76 -4.19 8.24 29.33
N ALA A 77 -5.20 7.53 28.84
CA ALA A 77 -5.25 7.07 27.46
C ALA A 77 -5.18 8.24 26.46
N LEU A 78 -5.96 9.30 26.67
CA LEU A 78 -5.96 10.48 25.80
C LEU A 78 -4.60 11.20 25.78
N PHE A 79 -3.97 11.39 26.95
CA PHE A 79 -2.64 11.98 26.99
C PHE A 79 -1.59 11.09 26.32
N GLY A 80 -1.63 9.78 26.53
CA GLY A 80 -0.72 8.84 25.88
C GLY A 80 -0.87 8.86 24.35
N ILE A 81 -2.10 8.79 23.85
CA ILE A 81 -2.39 8.87 22.41
C ILE A 81 -1.93 10.22 21.84
N LEU A 82 -2.19 11.34 22.54
CA LEU A 82 -1.78 12.66 22.08
C LEU A 82 -0.26 12.80 21.98
N ILE A 83 0.47 12.35 23.01
CA ILE A 83 1.94 12.38 23.00
C ILE A 83 2.49 11.56 21.83
N PHE A 84 1.96 10.35 21.64
CA PHE A 84 2.42 9.48 20.56
C PHE A 84 2.07 10.04 19.18
N ALA A 85 0.88 10.64 19.03
CA ALA A 85 0.47 11.35 17.82
C ALA A 85 1.43 12.50 17.48
N VAL A 86 1.87 13.28 18.48
CA VAL A 86 2.87 14.34 18.28
C VAL A 86 4.20 13.75 17.83
N VAL A 87 4.66 12.66 18.45
CA VAL A 87 5.91 11.98 18.05
C VAL A 87 5.85 11.47 16.61
N ILE A 88 4.76 10.78 16.24
CA ILE A 88 4.56 10.30 14.86
C ILE A 88 4.51 11.47 13.89
N PHE A 89 3.80 12.56 14.24
CA PHE A 89 3.71 13.72 13.37
C PHE A 89 5.07 14.40 13.16
N LEU A 90 5.83 14.61 14.24
CA LEU A 90 7.16 15.23 14.16
C LEU A 90 8.18 14.41 13.37
N THR A 91 8.09 13.08 13.45
CA THR A 91 9.00 12.17 12.72
C THR A 91 8.52 11.91 11.29
N GLY A 92 7.22 11.80 11.06
CA GLY A 92 6.62 11.53 9.74
C GLY A 92 6.53 12.75 8.83
N PHE A 93 6.33 13.95 9.39
CA PHE A 93 6.24 15.19 8.61
C PHE A 93 7.48 15.46 7.73
N PRO A 94 8.73 15.40 8.23
CA PRO A 94 9.90 15.63 7.38
C PRO A 94 10.01 14.58 6.27
N VAL A 95 9.73 13.31 6.57
CA VAL A 95 9.76 12.22 5.58
C VAL A 95 8.75 12.49 4.47
N ALA A 96 7.49 12.77 4.83
CA ALA A 96 6.42 13.07 3.87
C ALA A 96 6.72 14.33 3.04
N TYR A 97 7.27 15.37 3.66
CA TYR A 97 7.64 16.61 2.98
C TYR A 97 8.71 16.36 1.90
N TYR A 98 9.79 15.65 2.26
CA TYR A 98 10.86 15.35 1.31
C TYR A 98 10.43 14.36 0.23
N SER A 99 9.66 13.33 0.57
CA SER A 99 9.05 12.42 -0.42
C SER A 99 8.20 13.16 -1.45
N ALA A 100 7.35 14.10 -1.01
CA ALA A 100 6.51 14.89 -1.89
C ALA A 100 7.30 15.92 -2.72
N ARG A 101 8.40 16.47 -2.20
CA ARG A 101 9.24 17.44 -2.91
C ARG A 101 10.09 16.78 -4.00
N TYR A 102 10.66 15.63 -3.69
CA TYR A 102 11.55 14.89 -4.60
C TYR A 102 10.83 13.84 -5.46
N ASN A 103 9.54 13.61 -5.24
CA ASN A 103 8.72 12.61 -5.94
C ASN A 103 9.33 11.19 -5.79
N ILE A 104 9.64 10.83 -4.54
CA ILE A 104 10.24 9.54 -4.16
C ILE A 104 9.35 8.79 -3.17
N ASP A 105 9.22 7.49 -3.40
CA ASP A 105 8.56 6.57 -2.48
C ASP A 105 9.51 6.10 -1.37
N LEU A 106 8.96 5.54 -0.30
CA LEU A 106 9.74 5.17 0.89
C LEU A 106 10.82 4.11 0.57
N ASP A 107 10.57 3.23 -0.40
CA ASP A 107 11.54 2.23 -0.85
C ASP A 107 12.76 2.86 -1.55
N LEU A 108 12.54 3.98 -2.26
CA LEU A 108 13.63 4.76 -2.84
C LEU A 108 14.40 5.53 -1.77
N VAL A 109 13.71 6.00 -0.72
CA VAL A 109 14.35 6.64 0.44
C VAL A 109 15.30 5.66 1.14
N THR A 110 14.87 4.43 1.40
CA THR A 110 15.73 3.43 2.07
C THR A 110 16.83 2.90 1.17
N ARG A 111 16.58 2.81 -0.14
CA ARG A 111 17.64 2.54 -1.13
C ARG A 111 18.69 3.66 -1.15
N GLY A 112 18.25 4.92 -1.08
CA GLY A 112 19.11 6.11 -1.06
C GLY A 112 19.83 6.36 0.27
N SER A 113 19.37 5.79 1.38
CA SER A 113 19.95 5.97 2.71
C SER A 113 21.10 5.00 3.04
N GLY A 114 21.64 4.31 2.03
CA GLY A 114 22.81 3.42 2.18
C GLY A 114 22.51 1.93 2.29
N PHE A 115 21.24 1.51 2.31
CA PHE A 115 20.86 0.09 2.36
C PHE A 115 20.70 -0.56 0.98
N GLY A 116 20.80 0.22 -0.10
CA GLY A 116 20.74 -0.30 -1.47
C GLY A 116 19.45 -1.06 -1.76
N TYR A 117 19.51 -2.08 -2.61
CA TYR A 117 18.33 -2.89 -2.96
C TYR A 117 17.75 -3.66 -1.76
N TYR A 118 18.58 -4.08 -0.82
CA TYR A 118 18.12 -4.79 0.38
C TYR A 118 17.21 -3.90 1.24
N GLY A 119 17.51 -2.60 1.34
CA GLY A 119 16.65 -1.63 2.02
C GLY A 119 15.23 -1.58 1.47
N SER A 120 15.11 -1.49 0.14
CA SER A 120 13.80 -1.48 -0.55
C SER A 120 13.03 -2.80 -0.42
N VAL A 121 13.72 -3.94 -0.32
CA VAL A 121 13.05 -5.23 -0.13
C VAL A 121 12.50 -5.33 1.30
N VAL A 122 13.29 -4.91 2.31
CA VAL A 122 12.86 -4.96 3.71
C VAL A 122 11.65 -4.07 3.96
N THR A 123 11.65 -2.84 3.44
CA THR A 123 10.49 -1.93 3.59
C THR A 123 9.24 -2.50 2.95
N ASN A 124 9.36 -3.06 1.75
CA ASN A 124 8.24 -3.72 1.09
C ASN A 124 7.69 -4.92 1.87
N VAL A 125 8.56 -5.77 2.42
CA VAL A 125 8.13 -6.90 3.25
C VAL A 125 7.42 -6.43 4.51
N ILE A 126 7.91 -5.36 5.14
CA ILE A 126 7.25 -4.76 6.31
C ILE A 126 5.86 -4.24 5.93
N PHE A 127 5.73 -3.49 4.84
CA PHE A 127 4.44 -2.96 4.38
C PHE A 127 3.47 -4.06 3.97
N ALA A 128 3.93 -5.08 3.25
CA ALA A 128 3.11 -6.22 2.86
C ALA A 128 2.60 -6.97 4.10
N THR A 129 3.49 -7.24 5.06
CA THR A 129 3.15 -7.93 6.31
C THR A 129 2.17 -7.11 7.14
N PHE A 130 2.41 -5.81 7.30
CA PHE A 130 1.49 -4.89 7.96
C PHE A 130 0.10 -4.93 7.32
N THR A 131 0.04 -4.88 5.99
CA THR A 131 -1.22 -4.93 5.24
C THR A 131 -1.96 -6.25 5.50
N PHE A 132 -1.27 -7.40 5.49
CA PHE A 132 -1.90 -8.68 5.80
C PHE A 132 -2.41 -8.77 7.24
N ILE A 133 -1.67 -8.22 8.22
CA ILE A 133 -2.11 -8.18 9.62
C ILE A 133 -3.40 -7.37 9.75
N PHE A 134 -3.44 -6.16 9.19
CA PHE A 134 -4.64 -5.32 9.26
C PHE A 134 -5.81 -5.93 8.50
N PHE A 135 -5.58 -6.48 7.32
CA PHE A 135 -6.60 -7.20 6.56
C PHE A 135 -7.19 -8.37 7.37
N ALA A 136 -6.36 -9.19 8.01
CA ALA A 136 -6.81 -10.27 8.87
C ALA A 136 -7.58 -9.77 10.11
N LEU A 137 -7.11 -8.69 10.74
CA LEU A 137 -7.77 -8.09 11.91
C LEU A 137 -9.13 -7.49 11.54
N GLU A 138 -9.20 -6.70 10.47
CA GLU A 138 -10.45 -6.11 9.95
C GLU A 138 -11.46 -7.21 9.61
N GLY A 139 -11.03 -8.25 8.88
CA GLY A 139 -11.89 -9.39 8.57
C GLY A 139 -12.37 -10.13 9.82
N SER A 140 -11.52 -10.27 10.83
CA SER A 140 -11.89 -10.93 12.09
C SER A 140 -12.89 -10.14 12.92
N ILE A 141 -12.75 -8.81 12.98
CA ILE A 141 -13.65 -7.91 13.71
C ILE A 141 -14.99 -7.81 12.96
N MET A 142 -14.95 -7.71 11.63
CA MET A 142 -16.15 -7.65 10.80
C MET A 142 -16.94 -8.95 10.85
N ALA A 143 -16.28 -10.13 10.83
CA ALA A 143 -16.94 -11.41 10.99
C ALA A 143 -17.67 -11.54 12.34
N GLN A 144 -17.06 -11.04 13.42
CA GLN A 144 -17.71 -10.96 14.73
C GLN A 144 -18.88 -9.97 14.72
N GLY A 145 -18.72 -8.83 14.07
CA GLY A 145 -19.80 -7.85 13.87
C GLY A 145 -21.01 -8.44 13.11
N LEU A 146 -20.76 -9.22 12.05
CA LEU A 146 -21.77 -9.94 11.28
C LEU A 146 -22.49 -11.00 12.10
N GLN A 147 -21.76 -11.74 12.94
CA GLN A 147 -22.36 -12.71 13.86
C GLN A 147 -23.28 -12.03 14.87
N LEU A 148 -22.83 -10.92 15.47
CA LEU A 148 -23.61 -10.21 16.50
C LEU A 148 -24.78 -9.42 15.91
N GLY A 149 -24.61 -8.81 14.74
CA GLY A 149 -25.62 -7.94 14.13
C GLY A 149 -26.64 -8.68 13.25
N LEU A 150 -26.21 -9.69 12.51
CA LEU A 150 -27.04 -10.39 11.52
C LEU A 150 -27.19 -11.90 11.82
N GLY A 151 -26.56 -12.41 12.88
CA GLY A 151 -26.65 -13.82 13.26
C GLY A 151 -25.89 -14.77 12.31
N VAL A 152 -25.03 -14.24 11.45
CA VAL A 152 -24.27 -15.04 10.47
C VAL A 152 -23.26 -15.93 11.21
N PRO A 153 -23.15 -17.23 10.89
CA PRO A 153 -22.19 -18.11 11.54
C PRO A 153 -20.75 -17.70 11.19
N LEU A 154 -19.84 -17.82 12.16
CA LEU A 154 -18.46 -17.32 12.06
C LEU A 154 -17.70 -17.78 10.82
N TRP A 155 -17.85 -19.04 10.40
CA TRP A 155 -17.16 -19.56 9.22
C TRP A 155 -17.57 -18.82 7.93
N ALA A 156 -18.85 -18.47 7.81
CA ALA A 156 -19.36 -17.68 6.69
C ALA A 156 -18.97 -16.20 6.86
N GLY A 157 -19.00 -15.68 8.09
CA GLY A 157 -18.51 -14.35 8.41
C GLY A 157 -17.06 -14.13 8.00
N TYR A 158 -16.16 -15.07 8.30
CA TYR A 158 -14.75 -15.00 7.90
C TYR A 158 -14.57 -15.06 6.39
N ALA A 159 -15.33 -15.91 5.68
CA ALA A 159 -15.24 -16.05 4.23
C ALA A 159 -15.75 -14.82 3.46
N VAL A 160 -16.67 -14.04 4.04
CA VAL A 160 -17.24 -12.83 3.40
C VAL A 160 -16.49 -11.56 3.80
N SER A 161 -15.86 -11.54 4.97
CA SER A 161 -15.19 -10.35 5.52
C SER A 161 -13.70 -10.25 5.21
N THR A 162 -13.12 -11.31 4.63
CA THR A 162 -11.72 -11.39 4.19
C THR A 162 -11.74 -11.41 2.66
#